data_AF-A0AAE5T045-F1
#
_entry.id   AF-A0AAE5T045-F1
#
_cell.length_a   1.000
_cell.length_b   1.000
_cell.length_c   1.000
_cell.angle_alpha   90.00
_cell.angle_beta   90.00
_cell.angle_gamma   90.00
#
_symmetry.space_group_name_H-M   'P 1'
#
loop_
_entity.id
_entity.type
_entity.pdbx_description
1 polymer ?
#
loop_
_entity_poly.entity_id
_entity_poly.type
_entity_poly.pdbx_seq_one_letter_code
_entity_poly.pdbx_strand_id
1 'polypeptide(L)'
;MENKVTEFYLVEVDKRGEESCLMQNYSNSFVRGASPANAYKFTDEEQVKQVCAMQNMLAGIFNNGTKTYYVKQDITRSSFDEKGEPYTQEENKKLEFE
;
A
#
# COMPACT_ATOMS: atom_id res chain seq x y z
N MET A 1 0.86 -20.89 8.04
CA MET A 1 0.75 -20.79 6.56
C MET A 1 1.64 -19.64 6.07
N GLU A 2 2.39 -19.82 4.97
CA GLU A 2 3.21 -18.76 4.35
C GLU A 2 2.39 -18.08 3.24
N ASN A 3 2.28 -16.75 3.26
CA ASN A 3 1.60 -15.97 2.23
C ASN A 3 2.57 -14.95 1.62
N LYS A 4 2.70 -14.97 0.30
CA LYS A 4 3.50 -14.01 -0.48
C LYS A 4 2.58 -13.07 -1.22
N VAL A 5 2.75 -11.77 -0.98
CA VAL A 5 1.98 -10.72 -1.67
C VAL A 5 2.95 -9.69 -2.22
N THR A 6 2.80 -9.37 -3.51
CA THR A 6 3.45 -8.22 -4.12
C THR A 6 2.43 -7.10 -4.18
N GLU A 7 2.80 -5.95 -3.61
CA GLU A 7 1.97 -4.75 -3.58
C GLU A 7 2.79 -3.55 -4.01
N PHE A 8 2.11 -2.53 -4.54
CA PHE A 8 2.72 -1.26 -4.90
C PHE A 8 1.99 -0.11 -4.21
N TYR A 9 2.68 0.99 -3.98
CA TYR A 9 2.06 2.22 -3.46
C TYR A 9 2.81 3.46 -3.95
N LEU A 10 2.18 4.62 -3.83
CA LEU A 10 2.75 5.89 -4.26
C LEU A 10 3.34 6.65 -3.09
N VAL A 11 4.42 7.37 -3.33
CA VAL A 11 5.03 8.32 -2.40
C VAL A 11 5.20 9.65 -3.10
N GLU A 12 4.72 10.72 -2.48
CA GLU A 12 4.95 12.08 -2.91
C GLU A 12 6.12 12.67 -2.11
N VAL A 13 7.02 13.36 -2.81
CA VAL A 13 8.11 14.15 -2.25
C VAL A 13 7.78 15.62 -2.46
N ASP A 14 7.84 16.41 -1.39
CA ASP A 14 7.64 17.85 -1.48
C ASP A 14 8.93 18.62 -1.81
N LYS A 15 8.82 19.96 -1.91
CA LYS A 15 9.95 20.85 -2.24
C LYS A 15 11.10 20.79 -1.22
N ARG A 16 10.84 20.32 -0.01
CA ARG A 16 11.82 20.19 1.09
C ARG A 16 12.43 18.80 1.15
N GLY A 17 11.98 17.88 0.28
CA GLY A 17 12.41 16.49 0.29
C GLY A 17 11.64 15.62 1.28
N GLU A 18 10.56 16.13 1.88
CA GLU A 18 9.75 15.35 2.81
C GLU A 18 8.88 14.36 2.04
N GLU A 19 8.95 13.08 2.42
CA GLU A 19 8.21 11.99 1.80
C GLU A 19 6.86 11.77 2.51
N SER A 20 5.82 11.50 1.71
CA SER A 20 4.48 11.17 2.21
C SER A 20 3.87 10.07 1.35
N CYS A 21 3.49 8.96 1.98
CA CYS A 21 2.81 7.87 1.30
C CYS A 21 1.39 8.31 0.90
N LEU A 22 0.96 8.06 -0.32
CA LEU A 22 -0.36 8.49 -0.77
C LEU A 22 -1.46 7.50 -0.38
N MET A 23 -2.52 8.02 0.21
CA MET A 23 -3.74 7.30 0.57
C MET A 23 -4.87 7.71 -0.37
N GLN A 24 -5.74 6.78 -0.73
CA GLN A 24 -6.94 7.12 -1.48
C GLN A 24 -7.98 7.73 -0.54
N ASN A 25 -8.55 8.86 -0.93
CA ASN A 25 -9.70 9.45 -0.25
C ASN A 25 -11.02 8.87 -0.79
N TYR A 26 -12.14 9.21 -0.15
CA TYR A 26 -13.48 8.75 -0.54
C TYR A 26 -13.93 9.20 -1.95
N SER A 27 -13.21 10.11 -2.59
CA SER A 27 -13.53 10.67 -3.91
C SER A 27 -12.55 10.23 -5.00
N ASN A 28 -11.89 9.08 -4.82
CA ASN A 28 -10.89 8.53 -5.74
C ASN A 28 -9.66 9.42 -5.99
N SER A 29 -9.45 10.45 -5.18
CA SER A 29 -8.26 11.30 -5.21
C SER A 29 -7.26 10.83 -4.14
N PHE A 30 -6.03 11.32 -4.21
CA PHE A 30 -4.96 10.93 -3.29
C PHE A 30 -4.66 12.04 -2.28
N VAL A 31 -4.44 11.65 -1.03
CA VAL A 31 -4.04 12.53 0.07
C VAL A 31 -2.77 12.00 0.73
N ARG A 32 -2.00 12.88 1.37
CA ARG A 32 -0.78 12.50 2.09
C ARG A 32 -1.13 11.73 3.36
N GLY A 33 -0.53 10.55 3.50
CA GLY A 33 -0.59 9.70 4.67
C GLY A 33 0.76 9.63 5.38
N ALA A 34 0.72 9.15 6.63
CA ALA A 34 1.88 9.13 7.51
C ALA A 34 2.83 7.94 7.29
N SER A 35 2.37 6.83 6.70
CA SER A 35 3.19 5.61 6.60
C SER A 35 2.80 4.70 5.44
N PRO A 36 3.69 3.78 5.03
CA PRO A 36 3.39 2.75 4.04
C PRO A 36 2.23 1.84 4.45
N ALA A 37 1.95 1.66 5.74
CA ALA A 37 0.87 0.81 6.22
C ALA A 37 -0.52 1.35 5.83
N ASN A 38 -0.65 2.67 5.76
CA ASN A 38 -1.92 3.34 5.42
C ASN A 38 -2.02 3.71 3.93
N ALA A 39 -0.93 3.53 3.17
CA ALA A 39 -0.89 3.84 1.76
C ALA A 39 -1.90 3.00 0.97
N TYR A 40 -2.47 3.57 -0.10
CA TYR A 40 -3.28 2.79 -1.02
C TYR A 40 -2.42 1.75 -1.74
N LYS A 41 -2.87 0.48 -1.73
CA LYS A 41 -2.14 -0.66 -2.27
C LYS A 41 -2.69 -1.05 -3.64
N PHE A 42 -1.83 -0.99 -4.64
CA PHE A 42 -2.07 -1.54 -5.95
C PHE A 42 -1.51 -2.97 -6.00
N THR A 43 -2.15 -3.86 -6.74
CA THR A 43 -1.65 -5.21 -7.03
C THR A 43 -1.14 -5.36 -8.46
N ASP A 44 -1.39 -4.36 -9.31
CA ASP A 44 -0.94 -4.29 -10.70
C ASP A 44 0.09 -3.16 -10.87
N GLU A 45 1.26 -3.52 -11.40
CA GLU A 45 2.34 -2.57 -11.64
C GLU A 45 1.98 -1.54 -12.73
N GLU A 46 1.26 -1.96 -13.76
CA GLU A 46 0.89 -1.05 -14.84
C GLU A 46 -0.10 0.01 -14.37
N GLN A 47 -1.02 -0.37 -13.47
CA GLN A 47 -1.93 0.58 -12.85
C GLN A 47 -1.21 1.62 -12.00
N VAL A 48 -0.26 1.22 -11.13
CA VAL A 48 0.46 2.19 -10.30
C VAL A 48 1.35 3.11 -11.14
N LYS A 49 1.93 2.63 -12.24
CA LYS A 49 2.68 3.47 -13.20
C LYS A 49 1.80 4.55 -13.82
N GLN A 50 0.59 4.18 -14.28
CA GLN A 50 -0.35 5.13 -14.87
C GLN A 50 -0.76 6.21 -13.86
N VAL A 51 -1.12 5.82 -12.64
CA VAL A 51 -1.51 6.77 -11.59
C VAL A 51 -0.33 7.65 -11.16
N CYS A 52 0.88 7.09 -11.06
CA CYS A 52 2.10 7.84 -10.77
C CYS A 52 2.36 8.92 -11.83
N ALA A 53 2.22 8.58 -13.11
CA ALA A 53 2.36 9.53 -14.21
C ALA A 53 1.30 10.64 -14.12
N MET A 54 0.05 10.29 -13.82
CA MET A 54 -1.04 11.26 -13.64
C MET A 54 -0.75 12.22 -12.47
N GLN A 55 -0.28 11.74 -11.32
CA GLN A 55 0.07 12.59 -10.17
C GLN A 55 1.16 13.61 -10.54
N ASN A 56 2.21 13.16 -11.25
CA ASN A 56 3.28 14.05 -11.70
C ASN A 56 2.81 15.06 -12.76
N MET A 57 1.90 14.65 -13.65
CA MET A 57 1.29 15.57 -14.63
C MET A 57 0.50 16.67 -13.92
N LEU A 58 -0.34 16.31 -12.94
CA LEU A 58 -1.11 17.28 -12.16
C LEU A 58 -0.19 18.22 -11.37
N ALA A 59 0.87 17.68 -10.75
CA ALA A 59 1.88 18.46 -10.04
C ALA A 59 2.53 19.52 -10.94
N GLY A 60 2.84 19.16 -12.20
CA GLY A 60 3.35 20.07 -13.21
C GLY A 60 2.34 21.16 -13.62
N ILE A 61 1.08 20.79 -13.88
CA ILE A 61 0.02 21.74 -14.28
C ILE A 61 -0.24 22.77 -13.17
N PHE A 62 -0.30 22.34 -11.92
CA PHE A 62 -0.58 23.21 -10.78
C PHE A 62 0.67 23.87 -10.19
N ASN A 63 1.86 23.55 -10.71
CA ASN A 63 3.15 24.03 -10.22
C ASN A 63 3.29 23.92 -8.68
N ASN A 64 2.76 22.83 -8.11
CA ASN A 64 2.76 22.59 -6.67
C ASN A 64 4.16 22.19 -6.15
N GLY A 65 5.09 21.87 -7.07
CA GLY A 65 6.47 21.46 -6.84
C GLY A 65 6.62 20.19 -6.02
N THR A 66 5.67 19.27 -6.18
CA THR A 66 5.81 17.91 -5.68
C THR A 66 6.24 16.96 -6.80
N LYS A 67 6.82 15.83 -6.44
CA LYS A 67 7.13 14.73 -7.36
C LYS A 67 6.68 13.43 -6.73
N THR A 68 6.02 12.59 -7.52
CA THR A 68 5.52 11.30 -7.07
C THR A 68 6.35 10.17 -7.69
N TYR A 69 6.71 9.18 -6.89
CA TYR A 69 7.24 7.90 -7.36
C TYR A 69 6.41 6.75 -6.78
N TYR A 70 6.59 5.55 -7.31
CA TYR A 70 5.96 4.36 -6.78
C TYR A 70 7.00 3.42 -6.16
N VAL A 71 6.58 2.67 -5.15
CA VAL A 71 7.37 1.66 -4.48
C VAL A 71 6.76 0.30 -4.79
N LYS A 72 7.60 -0.67 -5.16
CA LYS A 72 7.26 -2.10 -5.18
C LYS A 72 7.65 -2.72 -3.84
N GLN A 73 6.76 -3.50 -3.26
CA GLN A 73 7.01 -4.21 -2.01
C GLN A 73 6.60 -5.68 -2.16
N ASP A 74 7.56 -6.57 -1.91
CA ASP A 74 7.33 -8.01 -1.82
C ASP A 74 7.25 -8.42 -0.34
N ILE A 75 6.10 -8.90 0.10
CA ILE A 75 5.80 -9.20 1.50
C ILE A 75 5.67 -10.71 1.66
N THR A 76 6.45 -11.28 2.59
CA THR A 76 6.24 -12.65 3.08
C THR A 76 5.64 -12.58 4.48
N ARG A 77 4.47 -13.21 4.67
CA ARG A 77 3.75 -13.24 5.94
C ARG A 77 3.68 -14.67 6.46
N SER A 78 3.94 -14.82 7.75
CA SER A 78 3.76 -16.07 8.50
C SER A 78 2.75 -15.84 9.61
N SER A 79 1.73 -16.69 9.70
CA SER A 79 0.69 -16.62 10.73
C SER A 79 0.93 -17.67 11.82
N PHE A 80 0.81 -17.25 13.07
CA PHE A 80 0.97 -18.06 14.27
C PHE A 80 -0.21 -17.84 15.21
N ASP A 81 -0.52 -18.83 16.04
CA ASP A 81 -1.54 -18.75 17.09
C ASP A 81 -1.02 -18.04 18.35
N GLU A 82 -1.82 -17.99 19.42
CA GLU A 82 -1.44 -17.36 20.70
C GLU A 82 -0.31 -18.10 21.45
N LYS A 83 -0.01 -19.33 21.06
CA LYS A 83 1.07 -20.15 21.63
C LYS A 83 2.36 -20.03 20.82
N GLY A 84 2.32 -19.35 19.67
CA GLY A 84 3.43 -19.22 18.74
C GLY A 84 3.57 -20.38 17.76
N GLU A 85 2.60 -21.29 17.69
CA GLU A 85 2.56 -22.39 16.73
C GLU A 85 1.98 -21.92 15.39
N PRO A 86 2.37 -22.52 14.24
CA PRO A 86 1.85 -22.10 12.95
C PRO A 86 0.33 -22.25 12.86
N TYR A 87 -0.37 -21.14 12.61
CA TYR A 87 -1.83 -21.14 12.50
C TYR A 87 -2.30 -21.99 11.31
N THR A 88 -3.33 -22.83 11.55
CA THR A 88 -3.99 -23.66 10.53
C THR A 88 -5.50 -23.41 10.50
N GLN A 89 -6.11 -23.34 9.31
CA GLN A 89 -7.55 -23.07 9.18
C GLN A 89 -8.45 -24.20 9.72
N GLU A 90 -7.91 -25.38 10.02
CA GLU A 90 -8.67 -26.50 10.57
C GLU A 90 -9.16 -26.25 12.01
N GLU A 91 -8.49 -25.39 12.77
CA GLU A 91 -8.85 -25.07 14.15
C GLU A 91 -10.16 -24.26 14.23
N ASN A 92 -10.39 -23.33 13.30
CA ASN A 92 -11.64 -22.56 13.24
C ASN A 92 -12.87 -23.41 12.94
N LYS A 93 -12.72 -24.49 12.14
CA LYS A 93 -13.86 -25.38 11.86
C LYS A 93 -14.34 -26.13 13.10
N LYS A 94 -13.46 -26.39 14.08
CA LYS A 94 -13.87 -27.09 15.32
C LYS A 94 -14.69 -26.18 16.24
N LEU A 95 -14.45 -24.86 16.18
CA LEU A 95 -15.17 -23.86 16.98
C LEU A 95 -16.59 -23.55 16.46
N GLU A 96 -16.92 -23.92 15.21
CA GLU A 96 -18.27 -23.76 14.66
C GLU A 96 -19.23 -24.91 15.01
N PHE A 97 -18.73 -25.99 15.63
CA PHE A 97 -19.51 -27.18 15.99
C PHE A 97 -19.63 -27.41 17.51
N GLU A 98 -19.27 -26.42 18.34
CA GLU A 98 -19.48 -26.44 19.80
C GLU A 98 -20.57 -25.44 20.23
#